data_AF-A0A2K4ZEB6-F1
#
_entry.id   AF-A0A2K4ZEB6-F1
#
_cell.length_a   1.000
_cell.length_b   1.000
_cell.length_c   1.000
_cell.angle_alpha   90.00
_cell.angle_beta   90.00
_cell.angle_gamma   90.00
#
_symmetry.space_group_name_H-M   'P 1'
#
loop_
_entity.id
_entity.type
_entity.pdbx_description
1 polymer ?
#
loop_
_entity_poly.entity_id
_entity_poly.type
_entity_poly.pdbx_seq_one_letter_code
_entity_poly.pdbx_strand_id
1 'polypeptide(L)' 'MARPRKYVIKLTEDEYKELKSIIRKKATSKTIRCRCQIILDLDESHAV' A
#
# COMPACT_ATOMS: atom_id res chain seq x y z
N MET A 1 -24.89 -14.28 -7.99
CA MET A 1 -24.08 -13.12 -7.53
C MET A 1 -22.67 -13.31 -8.08
N ALA A 2 -22.09 -12.31 -8.75
CA ALA A 2 -20.72 -12.44 -9.26
C ALA A 2 -19.77 -12.65 -8.08
N ARG A 3 -18.87 -13.64 -8.18
CA ARG A 3 -17.85 -13.89 -7.15
C ARG A 3 -16.98 -12.63 -7.04
N PRO A 4 -16.80 -12.04 -5.84
CA PRO A 4 -15.91 -10.91 -5.66
C PRO A 4 -14.50 -11.31 -6.13
N ARG A 5 -13.90 -10.50 -7.01
CA ARG A 5 -12.50 -10.69 -7.37
C ARG A 5 -11.66 -10.34 -6.15
N LYS A 6 -10.94 -11.32 -5.61
CA LYS A 6 -9.91 -11.06 -4.59
C LYS A 6 -8.69 -10.53 -5.33
N TYR A 7 -8.46 -9.21 -5.24
CA TYR A 7 -7.23 -8.61 -5.74
C TYR A 7 -6.14 -8.87 -4.69
N VAL A 8 -5.20 -9.75 -5.05
CA VAL A 8 -4.03 -10.03 -4.22
C VAL A 8 -3.00 -8.94 -4.49
N ILE A 9 -2.64 -8.19 -3.46
CA ILE A 9 -1.57 -7.20 -3.50
C ILE A 9 -0.33 -7.85 -2.90
N LYS A 10 0.75 -7.87 -3.68
CA LYS A 10 2.07 -8.36 -3.29
C LYS A 10 3.09 -7.35 -3.77
N LEU A 11 3.56 -6.52 -2.85
CA LEU A 11 4.59 -5.55 -3.16
C LEU A 11 5.95 -6.24 -3.20
N THR A 12 6.80 -5.76 -4.09
CA THR A 12 8.24 -5.98 -3.99
C THR A 12 8.83 -5.13 -2.86
N GLU A 13 10.01 -5.49 -2.40
CA GLU A 13 10.75 -4.75 -1.37
C GLU A 13 10.96 -3.27 -1.74
N ASP A 14 11.23 -3.00 -3.02
CA ASP A 14 11.49 -1.64 -3.51
C ASP A 14 10.21 -0.79 -3.52
N GLU A 15 9.10 -1.35 -3.99
CA GLU A 15 7.79 -0.70 -3.94
C GLU A 15 7.33 -0.44 -2.50
N TYR A 16 7.54 -1.41 -1.59
CA TYR A 16 7.23 -1.26 -0.18
C TYR A 16 8.02 -0.12 0.47
N LYS A 17 9.33 -0.03 0.17
CA LYS A 17 10.20 1.06 0.64
C LYS A 17 9.79 2.41 0.07
N GLU A 18 9.42 2.46 -1.21
CA GLU A 18 8.96 3.68 -1.86
C GLU A 18 7.67 4.21 -1.20
N LEU A 19 6.67 3.34 -0.97
CA LEU A 19 5.43 3.72 -0.30
C LEU A 19 5.67 4.23 1.13
N LYS A 20 6.54 3.55 1.91
CA LYS A 20 6.95 4.04 3.23
C LYS A 20 7.65 5.40 3.16
N SER A 21 8.47 5.62 2.15
CA SER A 21 9.16 6.90 1.92
C SER A 21 8.16 8.03 1.62
N ILE A 22 7.16 7.76 0.77
CA ILE A 22 6.10 8.72 0.41
C ILE A 22 5.29 9.12 1.66
N ILE A 23 4.95 8.17 2.54
CA ILE A 23 4.23 8.46 3.79
C ILE A 23 5.07 9.34 4.72
N ARG A 24 6.39 9.18 4.78
CA ARG A 24 7.26 9.98 5.67
C ARG A 24 7.51 11.40 5.17
N LYS A 25 7.36 11.66 3.88
CA LYS A 25 7.54 13.01 3.30
C LYS A 25 6.48 13.98 3.84
N LYS A 26 6.91 15.14 4.35
CA LYS A 26 6.03 16.19 4.90
C LYS A 26 5.12 16.83 3.84
N ALA A 27 5.59 16.93 2.60
CA ALA A 27 4.84 17.53 1.50
C ALA A 27 3.73 16.63 0.92
N THR A 28 3.69 15.34 1.32
CA THR A 28 2.69 14.40 0.83
C THR A 28 1.32 14.74 1.41
N SER A 29 0.34 14.94 0.52
CA SER A 29 -1.04 15.25 0.91
C SER A 29 -1.68 14.10 1.69
N LYS A 30 -2.69 14.43 2.51
CA LYS A 30 -3.44 13.43 3.30
C LYS A 30 -4.01 12.31 2.43
N THR A 31 -4.54 12.64 1.25
CA THR A 31 -5.11 11.65 0.33
C THR A 31 -4.09 10.63 -0.15
N ILE A 32 -2.90 11.10 -0.56
CA ILE A 32 -1.83 10.20 -1.03
C ILE A 32 -1.34 9.32 0.13
N ARG A 33 -1.12 9.92 1.30
CA ARG A 33 -0.73 9.20 2.52
C ARG A 33 -1.72 8.07 2.86
N CYS A 34 -3.02 8.36 2.88
CA CYS A 34 -4.04 7.37 3.18
C CYS A 34 -4.07 6.24 2.15
N ARG A 35 -3.89 6.54 0.86
CA ARG A 35 -3.84 5.51 -0.20
C ARG A 35 -2.62 4.61 -0.08
N CYS A 36 -1.43 5.17 0.19
CA CYS A 36 -0.23 4.38 0.44
C CYS A 36 -0.41 3.46 1.66
N GLN A 37 -1.03 3.97 2.73
CA GLN A 37 -1.29 3.17 3.93
C GLN A 37 -2.24 2.00 3.63
N ILE A 38 -3.35 2.23 2.92
CA ILE A 38 -4.28 1.16 2.51
C ILE A 38 -3.56 0.09 1.69
N ILE A 39 -2.68 0.46 0.76
CA ILE A 39 -1.92 -0.50 -0.05
C ILE A 39 -0.97 -1.32 0.82
N LEU A 40 -0.27 -0.70 1.77
CA LEU A 40 0.62 -1.39 2.71
C LEU A 40 -0.15 -2.32 3.65
N ASP A 41 -1.34 -1.93 4.11
CA ASP A 41 -2.19 -2.74 5.00
C ASP A 41 -2.78 -3.95 4.27
N LEU A 42 -2.94 -3.86 2.95
CA LEU A 42 -3.47 -4.94 2.09
C LEU A 42 -2.38 -5.85 1.50
N ASP A 43 -1.10 -5.51 1.70
CA ASP A 43 0.02 -6.25 1.13
C ASP A 43 0.26 -7.57 1.87
N GLU A 44 -0.02 -8.70 1.20
CA GLU A 44 0.11 -10.04 1.79
C GLU A 44 1.58 -10.45 1.97
N SER A 45 2.54 -9.83 1.25
CA SER A 45 3.96 -10.20 1.31
C SER A 45 4.65 -9.74 2.59
N HIS A 46 4.25 -8.59 3.15
CA HIS A 46 4.88 -7.96 4.31
C HIS A 46 3.95 -7.89 5.53
N ALA A 47 2.84 -8.63 5.51
CA ALA A 47 1.93 -8.81 6.64
C ALA A 47 2.56 -9.78 7.67
N VAL A 48 3.53 -9.27 8.45
CA VAL A 48 4.16 -9.95 9.59
C VAL A 48 3.81 -9.22 10.87
#